data_AF-A0A9W8A7K8-F1
#
_entry.id   AF-A0A9W8A7K8-F1
#
_cell.length_a   1.000
_cell.length_b   1.000
_cell.length_c   1.000
_cell.angle_alpha   90.00
_cell.angle_beta   90.00
_cell.angle_gamma   90.00
#
_symmetry.space_group_name_H-M   'P 1'
#
loop_
_entity.id
_entity.type
_entity.pdbx_description
1 polymer ?
#
loop_
_entity_poly.entity_id
_entity_poly.type
_entity_poly.pdbx_seq_one_letter_code
_entity_poly.pdbx_strand_id
1 'polypeptide(L)'
;MTHMIIGGASRSNGRRVPDRANPSIVPRIVSVDDVTLITLSTETGEITDKRVYAQDRINLGGHSGVSMYKDRLCVVSLMYQCLRLYHISPFGKLVNIMELGWFAHDDDELVQASFRKQEAEFKKAALISAHRSLAFPLYPRSGTSGTHTQRPFKRRRLGQSRSRNVSSQFQDTSSHESADVHFGGVLDESEDNSTSNNGPLSENSIYSGIRQHDNKQAWPFDCLKQKILTTLYIQALSSPNQLTALQDFYRKFPQYEDMLLWKAQFIDLNRLLLKYAPIQNILLRGSASSVSHTPMLLVEYDIFQAKIINVYEGSSPMAYSMLIQRQDELRKAMETDSRSTPDHWMTATPSNDLYLHSTFFQTQASIRKSRMGGPSQAIRKAVSLLPIPPQISTESPLFDPSLFKVNYRHRSTIERNRPSNSQPVKFYDRHTGLFKFRLVPDINSLPTESDQT
;
A
#
# COMPACT_ATOMS: atom_id res chain seq x y z
N MET A 1 -11.93 26.16 11.36
CA MET A 1 -11.85 26.09 9.89
C MET A 1 -13.12 26.68 9.28
N THR A 2 -13.00 27.68 8.42
CA THR A 2 -14.12 28.33 7.69
C THR A 2 -14.29 27.81 6.26
N HIS A 3 -13.65 26.68 5.94
CA HIS A 3 -13.62 26.14 4.59
C HIS A 3 -13.83 24.62 4.61
N MET A 4 -14.52 24.12 3.57
CA MET A 4 -14.78 22.70 3.36
C MET A 4 -14.21 22.27 2.01
N ILE A 5 -13.63 21.06 1.96
CA ILE A 5 -13.12 20.47 0.71
C ILE A 5 -14.04 19.33 0.29
N ILE A 6 -14.59 19.41 -0.92
CA ILE A 6 -15.44 18.39 -1.52
C ILE A 6 -14.69 17.74 -2.68
N GLY A 7 -14.63 16.41 -2.68
CA GLY A 7 -14.11 15.62 -3.79
C GLY A 7 -15.23 14.98 -4.60
N GLY A 8 -15.21 15.18 -5.91
CA GLY A 8 -16.06 14.49 -6.88
C GLY A 8 -15.23 13.73 -7.89
N ALA A 9 -15.75 12.62 -8.41
CA ALA A 9 -15.13 11.86 -9.49
C ALA A 9 -16.18 11.55 -10.56
N SER A 10 -15.84 11.81 -11.82
CA SER A 10 -16.65 11.42 -12.98
C SER A 10 -15.82 10.51 -13.89
N ARG A 11 -16.45 9.51 -14.53
CA ARG A 11 -15.74 8.67 -15.50
C ARG A 11 -15.18 9.53 -16.62
N SER A 12 -13.89 9.37 -16.91
CA SER A 12 -13.28 10.10 -18.01
C SER A 12 -13.79 9.55 -19.36
N ASN A 13 -14.33 10.44 -20.20
CA ASN A 13 -14.87 10.08 -21.52
C ASN A 13 -13.83 10.21 -22.65
N GLY A 14 -12.61 10.67 -22.33
CA GLY A 14 -11.57 10.98 -23.30
C GLY A 14 -10.64 9.80 -23.60
N ARG A 15 -10.10 9.78 -24.83
CA ARG A 15 -8.93 8.95 -25.17
C ARG A 15 -7.77 9.38 -24.28
N ARG A 16 -7.08 8.42 -23.67
CA ARG A 16 -5.93 8.68 -22.79
C ARG A 16 -4.94 9.61 -23.48
N VAL A 17 -4.66 10.78 -22.88
CA VAL A 17 -3.52 11.58 -23.30
C VAL A 17 -2.31 10.83 -22.74
N PRO A 18 -1.47 10.21 -23.58
CA PRO A 18 -0.35 9.47 -23.06
C PRO A 18 0.64 10.49 -22.54
N ASP A 19 0.71 10.63 -21.23
CA ASP A 19 1.83 11.29 -20.57
C ASP A 19 3.06 10.38 -20.75
N ARG A 20 3.63 10.41 -21.96
CA ARG A 20 4.67 9.46 -22.42
C ARG A 20 6.00 9.63 -21.68
N ALA A 21 6.13 10.69 -20.88
CA ALA A 21 7.35 10.96 -20.14
C ALA A 21 7.47 10.14 -18.86
N ASN A 22 6.37 9.95 -18.10
CA ASN A 22 6.46 9.37 -16.76
C ASN A 22 6.52 7.82 -16.77
N PRO A 23 7.69 7.21 -16.50
CA PRO A 23 7.84 5.75 -16.47
C PRO A 23 7.16 5.14 -15.25
N SER A 24 6.77 5.95 -14.25
CA SER A 24 6.10 5.49 -13.04
C SER A 24 4.60 5.26 -13.22
N ILE A 25 4.05 5.56 -14.40
CA ILE A 25 2.63 5.32 -14.65
C ILE A 25 2.34 3.83 -14.68
N VAL A 26 1.27 3.42 -13.99
CA VAL A 26 0.82 2.03 -13.96
C VAL A 26 -0.11 1.74 -15.16
N PRO A 27 0.35 1.07 -16.23
CA PRO A 27 -0.43 0.88 -17.45
C PRO A 27 -1.63 -0.06 -17.27
N ARG A 28 -1.61 -0.89 -16.21
CA ARG A 28 -2.67 -1.87 -15.90
C ARG A 28 -3.91 -1.24 -15.26
N ILE A 29 -3.87 0.04 -14.88
CA ILE A 29 -5.06 0.76 -14.38
C ILE A 29 -5.80 1.31 -15.60
N VAL A 30 -6.85 0.60 -16.03
CA VAL A 30 -7.62 0.93 -17.25
C VAL A 30 -8.82 1.84 -16.96
N SER A 31 -9.41 1.75 -15.77
CA SER A 31 -10.51 2.63 -15.35
C SER A 31 -9.96 3.85 -14.62
N VAL A 32 -10.07 5.00 -15.29
CA VAL A 32 -9.62 6.31 -14.81
C VAL A 32 -10.79 7.29 -14.75
N ASP A 33 -10.73 8.15 -13.75
CA ASP A 33 -11.75 9.15 -13.46
C ASP A 33 -11.14 10.55 -13.62
N ASP A 34 -11.97 11.52 -13.97
CA ASP A 34 -11.65 12.93 -13.83
C ASP A 34 -12.07 13.33 -12.42
N VAL A 35 -11.09 13.48 -11.53
CA VAL A 35 -11.30 13.76 -10.11
C VAL A 35 -11.17 15.26 -9.87
N THR A 36 -12.18 15.87 -9.28
CA THR A 36 -12.19 17.29 -8.93
C THR A 36 -12.21 17.45 -7.42
N LEU A 37 -11.29 18.24 -6.87
CA LEU A 37 -11.36 18.74 -5.50
C LEU A 37 -11.73 20.22 -5.52
N ILE A 38 -12.78 20.57 -4.79
CA ILE A 38 -13.30 21.94 -4.68
C ILE A 38 -13.15 22.36 -3.23
N THR A 39 -12.55 23.52 -2.98
CA THR A 39 -12.60 24.18 -1.68
C THR A 39 -13.67 25.25 -1.71
N LEU A 40 -14.51 25.29 -0.68
CA LEU A 40 -15.56 26.30 -0.54
C LEU A 40 -15.52 26.93 0.84
N SER A 41 -15.91 28.21 0.92
CA SER A 41 -16.14 28.90 2.18
C SER A 41 -17.43 28.38 2.82
N THR A 42 -17.36 27.98 4.09
CA THR A 42 -18.55 27.54 4.84
C THR A 42 -19.45 28.71 5.24
N GLU A 43 -18.92 29.94 5.23
CA GLU A 43 -19.68 31.15 5.58
C GLU A 43 -20.47 31.69 4.39
N THR A 44 -19.83 31.79 3.22
CA THR A 44 -20.45 32.38 2.03
C THR A 44 -21.01 31.34 1.06
N GLY A 45 -20.58 30.08 1.16
CA GLY A 45 -20.90 29.03 0.20
C GLY A 45 -20.15 29.15 -1.14
N GLU A 46 -19.27 30.15 -1.28
CA GLU A 46 -18.53 30.40 -2.51
C GLU A 46 -17.36 29.44 -2.69
N ILE A 47 -17.08 29.08 -3.94
CA ILE A 47 -15.92 28.26 -4.31
C ILE A 47 -14.66 29.14 -4.26
N THR A 48 -13.73 28.79 -3.37
CA THR A 48 -12.46 29.51 -3.20
C THR A 48 -11.35 28.95 -4.07
N ASP A 49 -11.38 27.65 -4.37
CA ASP A 49 -10.40 26.99 -5.21
C ASP A 49 -10.94 25.70 -5.86
N LYS A 50 -10.36 25.31 -6.99
CA LYS A 50 -10.74 24.12 -7.75
C LYS A 50 -9.51 23.45 -8.37
N ARG A 51 -9.33 22.17 -8.09
CA ARG A 51 -8.27 21.30 -8.62
C ARG A 51 -8.88 20.16 -9.41
N VAL A 52 -8.44 19.97 -10.65
CA VAL A 52 -8.90 18.87 -11.51
C VAL A 52 -7.73 17.94 -11.83
N TYR A 53 -7.91 16.67 -11.57
CA TYR A 53 -7.00 15.58 -11.92
C TYR A 53 -7.65 14.78 -13.03
N ALA A 54 -7.27 15.09 -14.28
CA ALA A 54 -7.79 14.41 -15.45
C ALA A 54 -7.17 13.02 -15.58
N GLN A 55 -8.00 12.02 -15.93
CA GLN A 55 -7.57 10.65 -16.19
C GLN A 55 -6.68 10.06 -15.08
N ASP A 56 -7.03 10.31 -13.81
CA ASP A 56 -6.30 9.80 -12.65
C ASP A 56 -7.15 8.75 -11.92
N ARG A 57 -6.56 8.03 -10.97
CA ARG A 57 -7.27 7.16 -10.05
C ARG A 57 -6.94 7.54 -8.62
N ILE A 58 -7.76 8.44 -8.07
CA ILE A 58 -7.73 8.86 -6.67
C ILE A 58 -8.93 8.23 -5.96
N ASN A 59 -8.69 7.41 -4.94
CA ASN A 59 -9.78 6.73 -4.24
C ASN A 59 -10.43 7.63 -3.18
N LEU A 60 -11.47 8.36 -3.57
CA LEU A 60 -12.21 9.22 -2.64
C LEU A 60 -13.05 8.42 -1.62
N GLY A 61 -13.37 7.16 -1.92
CA GLY A 61 -14.16 6.30 -1.04
C GLY A 61 -13.49 6.12 0.33
N GLY A 62 -14.23 6.45 1.39
CA GLY A 62 -13.75 6.36 2.77
C GLY A 62 -12.49 7.19 3.05
N HIS A 63 -12.28 8.30 2.33
CA HIS A 63 -11.05 9.12 2.36
C HIS A 63 -9.77 8.31 2.19
N SER A 64 -9.80 7.23 1.40
CA SER A 64 -8.65 6.32 1.33
C SER A 64 -7.48 6.83 0.48
N GLY A 65 -7.76 7.71 -0.48
CA GLY A 65 -6.77 8.39 -1.33
C GLY A 65 -6.53 9.85 -0.95
N VAL A 66 -7.07 10.31 0.18
CA VAL A 66 -6.92 11.70 0.64
C VAL A 66 -6.69 11.68 2.15
N SER A 67 -5.71 12.42 2.62
CA SER A 67 -5.45 12.62 4.06
C SER A 67 -5.27 14.10 4.36
N MET A 68 -5.75 14.55 5.51
CA MET A 68 -5.51 15.91 6.00
C MET A 68 -4.95 15.87 7.41
N TYR A 69 -4.16 16.89 7.75
CA TYR A 69 -3.71 17.13 9.12
C TYR A 69 -3.52 18.64 9.28
N LYS A 70 -4.31 19.24 10.17
CA LYS A 70 -4.40 20.70 10.30
C LYS A 70 -4.64 21.36 8.93
N ASP A 71 -3.75 22.24 8.51
CA ASP A 71 -3.74 23.00 7.26
C ASP A 71 -3.05 22.27 6.10
N ARG A 72 -2.75 20.97 6.22
CA ARG A 72 -2.10 20.16 5.18
C ARG A 72 -3.07 19.15 4.58
N LEU A 73 -3.02 19.01 3.26
CA LEU A 73 -3.78 18.04 2.47
C LEU A 73 -2.80 17.19 1.66
N CYS A 74 -2.99 15.87 1.69
CA CYS A 74 -2.25 14.89 0.92
C CYS A 74 -3.23 14.15 0.00
N VAL A 75 -2.90 14.08 -1.29
CA VAL A 75 -3.68 13.38 -2.31
C VAL A 75 -2.82 12.29 -2.93
N VAL A 76 -3.33 11.06 -2.95
CA VAL A 76 -2.63 9.88 -3.49
C VAL A 76 -3.15 9.58 -4.89
N SER A 77 -2.27 9.67 -5.88
CA SER A 77 -2.53 9.19 -7.23
C SER A 77 -2.06 7.73 -7.37
N LEU A 78 -3.00 6.82 -7.61
CA LEU A 78 -2.68 5.42 -7.86
C LEU A 78 -2.16 5.20 -9.29
N MET A 79 -2.59 6.03 -10.24
CA MET A 79 -2.17 5.88 -11.63
C MET A 79 -0.73 6.33 -11.82
N TYR A 80 -0.39 7.51 -11.29
CA TYR A 80 0.93 8.13 -11.45
C TYR A 80 1.91 7.71 -10.35
N GLN A 81 1.45 6.94 -9.35
CA GLN A 81 2.25 6.52 -8.20
C GLN A 81 2.91 7.72 -7.53
N CYS A 82 2.10 8.74 -7.20
CA CYS A 82 2.59 9.96 -6.58
C CYS A 82 1.71 10.46 -5.44
N LEU A 83 2.33 11.24 -4.55
CA LEU A 83 1.71 11.98 -3.46
C LEU A 83 1.78 13.46 -3.79
N ARG A 84 0.64 14.15 -3.72
CA ARG A 84 0.58 15.61 -3.89
C ARG A 84 0.23 16.24 -2.56
N LEU A 85 1.15 17.07 -2.05
CA LEU A 85 1.00 17.75 -0.76
C LEU A 85 0.62 19.21 -0.98
N TYR A 86 -0.40 19.65 -0.26
CA TYR A 86 -0.94 20.99 -0.35
C TYR A 86 -1.03 21.63 1.02
N HIS A 87 -0.76 22.94 1.06
CA HIS A 87 -1.09 23.80 2.18
C HIS A 87 -2.42 24.48 1.88
N ILE A 88 -3.35 24.41 2.83
CA ILE A 88 -4.65 25.06 2.76
C ILE A 88 -4.45 26.45 3.36
N SER A 89 -4.40 27.46 2.50
CA SER A 89 -4.28 28.85 2.93
C SER A 89 -5.53 29.29 3.73
N PRO A 90 -5.42 30.34 4.56
CA PRO A 90 -6.57 30.91 5.28
C PRO A 90 -7.74 31.33 4.39
N PHE A 91 -7.48 31.62 3.11
CA PHE A 91 -8.48 31.99 2.11
C PHE A 91 -9.04 30.79 1.33
N GLY A 92 -8.79 29.56 1.78
CA GLY A 92 -9.30 28.35 1.13
C GLY A 92 -8.61 27.97 -0.19
N LYS A 93 -7.48 28.60 -0.54
CA LYS A 93 -6.66 28.18 -1.68
C LYS A 93 -5.73 27.04 -1.31
N LEU A 94 -5.64 26.04 -2.17
CA LEU A 94 -4.71 24.93 -2.07
C LEU A 94 -3.40 25.35 -2.73
N VAL A 95 -2.34 25.51 -1.96
CA VAL A 95 -1.00 25.86 -2.44
C VAL A 95 -0.17 24.59 -2.53
N ASN A 96 0.43 24.30 -3.69
CA ASN A 96 1.32 23.13 -3.85
C ASN A 96 2.57 23.30 -2.99
N ILE A 97 2.85 22.31 -2.15
CA ILE A 97 4.06 22.24 -1.34
C ILE A 97 5.09 21.37 -2.08
N MET A 98 4.66 20.19 -2.51
CA MET A 98 5.54 19.16 -3.08
C MET A 98 4.72 18.08 -3.78
N GLU A 99 5.27 17.52 -4.85
CA GLU A 99 4.80 16.30 -5.49
C GLU A 99 5.90 15.22 -5.39
N LEU A 100 5.60 14.12 -4.71
CA LEU A 100 6.51 12.98 -4.55
C LEU A 100 6.06 11.85 -5.44
N GLY A 101 6.80 11.53 -6.48
CA GLY A 101 6.48 10.43 -7.39
C GLY A 101 7.71 9.94 -8.11
N TRP A 102 7.72 10.10 -9.44
CA TRP A 102 8.90 9.80 -10.25
C TRP A 102 10.14 10.55 -9.72
N PHE A 103 10.00 11.84 -9.48
CA PHE A 103 11.00 12.67 -8.82
C PHE A 103 10.60 12.96 -7.37
N ALA A 104 11.59 13.21 -6.52
CA ALA A 104 11.39 13.73 -5.17
C ALA A 104 11.62 15.25 -5.11
N HIS A 105 12.42 15.80 -6.03
CA HIS A 105 12.73 17.22 -6.13
C HIS A 105 12.58 17.73 -7.57
N ASP A 106 12.26 19.01 -7.71
CA ASP A 106 12.00 19.63 -9.02
C ASP A 106 13.23 19.63 -9.95
N ASP A 107 14.44 19.54 -9.40
CA ASP A 107 15.72 19.53 -10.13
C ASP A 107 16.29 18.12 -10.38
N ASP A 108 15.61 17.07 -9.93
CA ASP A 108 16.08 15.67 -10.08
C ASP A 108 16.31 15.29 -11.56
N GLU A 109 15.51 15.83 -12.49
CA GLU A 109 15.65 15.57 -13.92
C GLU A 109 17.00 16.07 -14.46
N LEU A 110 17.42 17.27 -14.04
CA LEU A 110 18.70 17.86 -14.43
C LEU A 110 19.87 17.02 -13.89
N VAL A 111 19.76 16.58 -12.62
CA VAL A 111 20.75 15.71 -11.97
C VAL A 111 20.86 14.39 -12.72
N GLN A 112 19.74 13.72 -13.02
CA GLN A 112 19.74 12.48 -13.80
C GLN A 112 20.31 12.66 -15.20
N ALA A 113 20.01 13.76 -15.89
CA ALA A 113 20.57 14.04 -17.21
C ALA A 113 22.09 14.17 -17.17
N SER A 114 22.63 14.81 -16.12
CA SER A 114 24.07 14.93 -15.90
C SER A 114 24.75 13.57 -15.72
N PHE A 115 24.15 12.67 -14.92
CA PHE A 115 24.66 11.31 -14.73
C PHE A 115 24.57 10.47 -16.00
N ARG A 116 23.47 10.56 -16.75
CA ARG A 116 23.33 9.86 -18.05
C ARG A 116 24.42 10.31 -19.04
N LYS A 117 24.75 11.60 -19.05
CA LYS A 117 25.83 12.14 -19.89
C LYS A 117 27.19 11.56 -19.47
N GLN A 118 27.50 11.59 -18.18
CA GLN A 118 28.75 11.02 -17.65
C GLN A 118 28.87 9.52 -17.93
N GLU A 119 27.78 8.75 -17.76
CA GLU A 119 27.77 7.31 -18.05
C GLU A 119 27.98 7.03 -19.55
N ALA A 120 27.35 7.82 -20.43
CA ALA A 120 27.55 7.71 -21.87
C ALA A 120 29.00 8.02 -22.29
N GLU A 121 29.61 9.04 -21.69
CA GLU A 121 31.02 9.38 -21.89
C GLU A 121 31.95 8.27 -21.39
N PHE A 122 31.69 7.72 -20.20
CA PHE A 122 32.43 6.59 -19.64
C PHE A 122 32.34 5.34 -20.52
N LYS A 123 31.13 4.97 -20.97
CA LYS A 123 30.92 3.84 -21.87
C LYS A 123 31.66 4.02 -23.20
N LYS A 124 31.65 5.23 -23.78
CA LYS A 124 32.42 5.55 -24.99
C LYS A 124 33.93 5.39 -24.74
N ALA A 125 34.43 5.91 -23.62
CA ALA A 125 35.85 5.80 -23.26
C ALA A 125 36.29 4.35 -23.02
N ALA A 126 35.47 3.54 -22.36
CA ALA A 126 35.71 2.11 -22.14
C ALA A 126 35.72 1.31 -23.45
N LEU A 127 34.86 1.68 -24.40
CA LEU A 127 34.80 1.04 -25.71
C LEU A 127 36.04 1.38 -26.56
N ILE A 128 36.49 2.65 -26.50
CA ILE A 128 37.74 3.10 -27.12
C ILE A 128 38.96 2.39 -26.51
N SER A 129 39.01 2.23 -25.19
CA SER A 129 40.12 1.54 -24.52
C SER A 129 40.14 0.03 -24.81
N ALA A 130 38.98 -0.62 -24.91
CA ALA A 130 38.85 -2.01 -25.35
C ALA A 130 39.25 -2.22 -26.82
N HIS A 131 38.98 -1.25 -27.71
CA HIS A 131 39.47 -1.30 -29.09
C HIS A 131 40.98 -1.11 -29.17
N ARG A 132 41.58 -0.30 -28.27
CA ARG A 132 43.02 -0.06 -28.22
C ARG A 132 43.82 -1.28 -27.71
N SER A 133 43.25 -2.11 -26.83
CA SER A 133 43.89 -3.33 -26.34
C SER A 133 43.87 -4.49 -27.35
N LEU A 134 42.97 -4.45 -28.35
CA LEU A 134 42.95 -5.38 -29.48
C LEU A 134 43.85 -4.93 -30.65
N ALA A 135 44.30 -3.67 -30.65
CA ALA A 135 45.17 -3.10 -31.67
C ALA A 135 46.66 -3.15 -31.24
N PHE A 136 47.19 -4.36 -30.99
CA PHE A 136 48.64 -4.55 -31.03
C PHE A 136 49.07 -4.76 -32.49
N PRO A 137 50.03 -3.98 -33.03
CA PRO A 137 50.52 -4.20 -34.39
C PRO A 137 51.30 -5.51 -34.45
N LEU A 138 50.89 -6.43 -35.32
CA LEU A 138 51.74 -7.53 -35.79
C LEU A 138 52.88 -6.91 -36.61
N TYR A 139 54.04 -6.68 -35.97
CA TYR A 139 55.26 -6.37 -36.72
C TYR A 139 55.71 -7.61 -37.51
N PRO A 140 56.04 -7.49 -38.82
CA PRO A 140 56.66 -8.57 -39.56
C PRO A 140 58.14 -8.67 -39.15
N ARG A 141 58.52 -9.80 -38.57
CA ARG A 141 59.92 -10.07 -38.18
C ARG A 141 60.68 -10.61 -39.40
N SER A 142 61.38 -9.73 -40.11
CA SER A 142 62.38 -10.09 -41.11
C SER A 142 63.55 -10.81 -40.42
N GLY A 143 63.97 -11.93 -41.01
CA GLY A 143 65.02 -12.79 -40.47
C GLY A 143 66.42 -12.22 -40.68
N THR A 144 67.27 -12.44 -39.68
CA THR A 144 68.72 -12.62 -39.86
C THR A 144 69.23 -13.59 -38.80
N SER A 145 69.98 -14.57 -39.28
CA SER A 145 70.69 -15.65 -38.61
C SER A 145 71.71 -15.18 -37.56
N GLY A 146 71.82 -15.91 -36.44
CA GLY A 146 72.86 -15.73 -35.43
C GLY A 146 72.80 -16.81 -34.34
N THR A 147 73.87 -17.60 -34.28
CA THR A 147 74.20 -18.80 -33.48
C THR A 147 74.08 -18.72 -31.93
N HIS A 148 73.68 -19.85 -31.32
CA HIS A 148 74.20 -20.51 -30.07
C HIS A 148 74.34 -19.65 -28.77
N THR A 149 73.70 -19.89 -27.60
CA THR A 149 73.76 -21.07 -26.71
C THR A 149 72.80 -20.95 -25.50
N GLN A 150 72.25 -22.10 -25.08
CA GLN A 150 71.78 -22.58 -23.75
C GLN A 150 71.25 -21.63 -22.64
N ARG A 151 70.01 -21.87 -22.18
CA ARG A 151 69.65 -22.64 -20.95
C ARG A 151 68.12 -22.59 -20.70
N PRO A 152 67.44 -23.68 -20.29
CA PRO A 152 65.99 -23.69 -20.08
C PRO A 152 65.62 -23.55 -18.59
N PHE A 153 64.73 -22.60 -18.26
CA PHE A 153 64.03 -22.60 -16.97
C PHE A 153 62.51 -22.55 -17.15
N LYS A 154 61.93 -23.75 -16.98
CA LYS A 154 60.59 -24.14 -16.49
C LYS A 154 59.44 -23.12 -16.57
N ARG A 155 58.54 -23.35 -17.53
CA ARG A 155 57.14 -22.91 -17.46
C ARG A 155 56.28 -24.08 -16.93
N ARG A 156 55.73 -23.92 -15.73
CA ARG A 156 54.85 -24.90 -15.07
C ARG A 156 53.47 -24.85 -15.74
N ARG A 157 53.15 -25.85 -16.58
CA ARG A 157 51.78 -26.18 -17.00
C ARG A 157 51.17 -27.12 -15.96
N LEU A 158 50.10 -26.72 -15.28
CA LEU A 158 49.03 -27.65 -14.90
C LEU A 158 48.00 -27.53 -16.04
N GLY A 159 47.60 -28.57 -16.78
CA GLY A 159 47.45 -29.96 -16.38
C GLY A 159 45.96 -30.26 -16.25
N GLN A 160 45.22 -30.14 -17.37
CA GLN A 160 43.90 -30.76 -17.51
C GLN A 160 44.07 -32.27 -17.41
N SER A 161 43.33 -32.90 -16.51
CA SER A 161 43.20 -34.36 -16.46
C SER A 161 41.73 -34.75 -16.40
N ARG A 162 41.36 -35.55 -17.40
CA ARG A 162 40.10 -36.28 -17.56
C ARG A 162 39.94 -37.37 -16.50
N SER A 163 38.70 -37.68 -16.13
CA SER A 163 38.25 -39.01 -15.68
C SER A 163 36.82 -39.20 -16.20
N ARG A 164 36.55 -39.99 -17.23
CA ARG A 164 36.30 -41.46 -17.30
C ARG A 164 35.06 -41.93 -16.50
N ASN A 165 34.03 -42.29 -17.26
CA ASN A 165 32.89 -43.14 -16.87
C ASN A 165 33.34 -44.59 -16.69
N VAL A 166 32.84 -45.27 -15.64
CA VAL A 166 32.55 -46.71 -15.59
C VAL A 166 31.35 -46.94 -14.66
N SER A 167 30.49 -47.87 -15.08
CA SER A 167 29.22 -48.35 -14.53
C SER A 167 29.32 -49.41 -13.41
N SER A 168 28.34 -49.46 -12.49
CA SER A 168 27.69 -50.68 -11.92
C SER A 168 26.65 -50.26 -10.84
N GLN A 169 25.33 -50.45 -10.96
CA GLN A 169 24.48 -51.66 -10.85
C GLN A 169 24.11 -52.06 -9.38
N PHE A 170 22.80 -52.40 -9.19
CA PHE A 170 22.06 -53.01 -8.04
C PHE A 170 21.37 -52.06 -7.03
N GLN A 171 20.02 -51.91 -7.05
CA GLN A 171 18.92 -52.75 -6.45
C GLN A 171 18.82 -52.56 -4.92
N ASP A 172 17.69 -52.45 -4.20
CA ASP A 172 16.25 -52.63 -4.45
C ASP A 172 15.47 -52.05 -3.23
N THR A 173 14.13 -52.00 -3.34
CA THR A 173 13.09 -51.84 -2.29
C THR A 173 12.83 -50.41 -1.78
N SER A 174 11.60 -49.88 -1.62
CA SER A 174 10.25 -50.47 -1.55
C SER A 174 9.17 -49.47 -1.97
N SER A 175 8.12 -50.03 -2.55
CA SER A 175 6.81 -49.47 -2.92
C SER A 175 5.85 -49.34 -1.73
N HIS A 176 4.96 -48.35 -1.76
CA HIS A 176 3.52 -48.47 -1.43
C HIS A 176 2.84 -47.14 -1.84
N GLU A 177 2.18 -47.14 -3.00
CA GLU A 177 0.72 -47.13 -3.16
C GLU A 177 0.05 -45.76 -2.93
N SER A 178 -0.15 -45.05 -4.04
CA SER A 178 -1.13 -43.98 -4.16
C SER A 178 -2.47 -44.62 -4.56
N ALA A 179 -3.45 -44.55 -3.67
CA ALA A 179 -4.83 -44.90 -3.98
C ALA A 179 -5.59 -43.64 -4.42
N ASP A 180 -5.97 -43.62 -5.69
CA ASP A 180 -7.10 -42.85 -6.19
C ASP A 180 -8.36 -43.24 -5.40
N VAL A 181 -9.04 -42.25 -4.82
CA VAL A 181 -10.44 -42.41 -4.41
C VAL A 181 -11.24 -41.24 -4.94
N HIS A 182 -12.02 -41.59 -5.97
CA HIS A 182 -13.12 -40.83 -6.52
C HIS A 182 -14.37 -41.13 -5.69
N PHE A 183 -14.95 -40.12 -5.03
CA PHE A 183 -16.33 -40.10 -4.48
C PHE A 183 -16.57 -38.64 -4.05
N GLY A 184 -17.68 -37.96 -4.29
CA GLY A 184 -19.02 -38.31 -4.71
C GLY A 184 -19.87 -37.15 -4.18
N GLY A 185 -20.66 -36.51 -5.04
CA GLY A 185 -21.35 -35.27 -4.73
C GLY A 185 -22.35 -35.39 -3.59
N VAL A 186 -22.54 -34.28 -2.87
CA VAL A 186 -23.80 -33.99 -2.17
C VAL A 186 -24.21 -32.58 -2.56
N LEU A 187 -25.45 -32.53 -3.03
CA LEU A 187 -26.16 -31.43 -3.64
C LEU A 187 -26.39 -30.30 -2.63
N ASP A 188 -26.16 -29.08 -3.11
CA ASP A 188 -26.63 -27.83 -2.52
C ASP A 188 -28.10 -27.67 -2.94
N GLU A 189 -29.00 -27.54 -1.97
CA GLU A 189 -30.42 -27.26 -2.24
C GLU A 189 -30.60 -25.80 -2.65
N SER A 190 -31.08 -25.65 -3.88
CA SER A 190 -31.57 -24.43 -4.50
C SER A 190 -32.80 -23.85 -3.78
N GLU A 191 -32.79 -22.54 -3.53
CA GLU A 191 -34.01 -21.72 -3.60
C GLU A 191 -33.81 -20.60 -4.63
N ASP A 192 -34.45 -20.81 -5.78
CA ASP A 192 -34.70 -19.79 -6.79
C ASP A 192 -35.75 -18.80 -6.26
N ASN A 193 -35.51 -17.49 -6.44
CA ASN A 193 -36.59 -16.61 -6.85
C ASN A 193 -36.07 -15.40 -7.63
N SER A 194 -36.44 -15.37 -8.91
CA SER A 194 -36.23 -14.31 -9.88
C SER A 194 -37.13 -13.11 -9.61
N THR A 195 -36.58 -11.88 -9.54
CA THR A 195 -37.10 -10.71 -10.29
C THR A 195 -36.26 -9.44 -10.16
N SER A 196 -36.17 -8.73 -11.29
CA SER A 196 -35.84 -7.30 -11.50
C SER A 196 -34.37 -6.86 -11.45
N ASN A 197 -33.85 -6.68 -12.67
CA ASN A 197 -32.58 -6.08 -13.04
C ASN A 197 -32.41 -4.65 -12.50
N ASN A 198 -31.40 -4.45 -11.64
CA ASN A 198 -30.43 -3.35 -11.68
C ASN A 198 -29.38 -3.59 -10.57
N GLY A 199 -28.47 -4.52 -10.81
CA GLY A 199 -27.36 -4.87 -9.90
C GLY A 199 -26.03 -4.21 -10.29
N PRO A 200 -25.06 -4.10 -9.35
CA PRO A 200 -23.76 -3.50 -9.60
C PRO A 200 -22.97 -4.36 -10.62
N LEU A 201 -22.21 -3.68 -11.48
CA LEU A 201 -21.35 -4.26 -12.53
C LEU A 201 -20.68 -5.55 -12.07
N SER A 202 -20.88 -6.62 -12.85
CA SER A 202 -20.30 -7.94 -12.59
C SER A 202 -18.78 -7.88 -12.51
N GLU A 203 -18.21 -8.55 -11.50
CA GLU A 203 -16.76 -8.65 -11.25
C GLU A 203 -15.97 -9.08 -12.51
N ASN A 204 -16.61 -9.79 -13.44
CA ASN A 204 -16.05 -10.22 -14.72
C ASN A 204 -15.62 -9.07 -15.64
N SER A 205 -16.17 -7.85 -15.50
CA SER A 205 -15.73 -6.68 -16.26
C SER A 205 -14.42 -6.07 -15.76
N ILE A 206 -13.98 -6.38 -14.54
CA ILE A 206 -12.70 -5.88 -13.99
C ILE A 206 -11.54 -6.78 -14.46
N TYR A 207 -11.81 -8.07 -14.64
CA TYR A 207 -10.81 -9.05 -15.09
C TYR A 207 -10.47 -8.95 -16.59
N SER A 208 -11.37 -8.44 -17.43
CA SER A 208 -11.12 -8.33 -18.88
C SER A 208 -10.06 -7.28 -19.27
N GLY A 209 -9.64 -6.42 -18.34
CA GLY A 209 -8.57 -5.44 -18.54
C GLY A 209 -7.16 -5.93 -18.21
N ILE A 210 -7.02 -7.10 -17.57
CA ILE A 210 -5.72 -7.70 -17.26
C ILE A 210 -5.26 -8.50 -18.48
N ARG A 211 -4.86 -7.83 -19.56
CA ARG A 211 -4.16 -8.51 -20.65
C ARG A 211 -2.88 -9.12 -20.08
N GLN A 212 -2.80 -10.45 -20.09
CA GLN A 212 -1.55 -11.21 -19.95
C GLN A 212 -0.65 -10.82 -21.14
N HIS A 213 0.11 -9.75 -20.99
CA HIS A 213 1.23 -9.46 -21.87
C HIS A 213 2.50 -9.97 -21.19
N ASP A 214 3.06 -11.03 -21.76
CA ASP A 214 4.34 -11.67 -21.40
C ASP A 214 5.59 -10.80 -21.67
N ASN A 215 5.45 -9.47 -21.70
CA ASN A 215 6.59 -8.58 -21.79
C ASN A 215 6.99 -8.11 -20.40
N LYS A 216 8.23 -8.42 -20.02
CA LYS A 216 9.00 -7.79 -18.93
C LYS A 216 9.08 -6.27 -19.13
N GLN A 217 7.96 -5.56 -19.02
CA GLN A 217 7.99 -4.12 -18.75
C GLN A 217 8.36 -3.99 -17.28
N ALA A 218 9.54 -3.42 -17.03
CA ALA A 218 9.96 -3.07 -15.67
C ALA A 218 8.87 -2.22 -15.02
N TRP A 219 8.52 -2.53 -13.78
CA TRP A 219 7.52 -1.76 -13.06
C TRP A 219 7.99 -0.31 -12.88
N PRO A 220 7.04 0.64 -12.77
CA PRO A 220 7.28 1.95 -12.17
C PRO A 220 8.26 1.89 -11.01
N PHE A 221 9.46 2.40 -11.22
CA PHE A 221 10.45 2.59 -10.18
C PHE A 221 10.45 4.07 -9.83
N ASP A 222 9.59 4.43 -8.89
CA ASP A 222 9.48 5.78 -8.37
C ASP A 222 10.59 6.05 -7.34
N CYS A 223 10.81 7.33 -7.01
CA CYS A 223 11.85 7.72 -6.06
C CYS A 223 11.59 7.12 -4.67
N LEU A 224 10.31 6.99 -4.28
CA LEU A 224 9.94 6.44 -2.97
C LEU A 224 10.30 4.94 -2.87
N LYS A 225 9.98 4.13 -3.88
CA LYS A 225 10.33 2.71 -3.94
C LYS A 225 11.84 2.51 -3.94
N GLN A 226 12.59 3.35 -4.67
CA GLN A 226 14.05 3.35 -4.59
C GLN A 226 14.52 3.54 -3.15
N LYS A 227 14.04 4.60 -2.48
CA LYS A 227 14.38 4.87 -1.07
C LYS A 227 14.01 3.69 -0.18
N ILE A 228 12.84 3.07 -0.36
CA ILE A 228 12.38 1.92 0.44
C ILE A 228 13.35 0.75 0.30
N LEU A 229 13.67 0.38 -0.94
CA LEU A 229 14.55 -0.74 -1.23
C LEU A 229 15.97 -0.49 -0.73
N THR A 230 16.48 0.73 -0.88
CA THR A 230 17.79 1.11 -0.34
C THR A 230 17.80 1.04 1.19
N THR A 231 16.76 1.52 1.88
CA THR A 231 16.65 1.42 3.33
C THR A 231 16.62 -0.04 3.80
N LEU A 232 15.82 -0.89 3.16
CA LEU A 232 15.76 -2.32 3.48
C LEU A 232 17.10 -3.04 3.25
N TYR A 233 17.80 -2.70 2.16
CA TYR A 233 19.12 -3.23 1.86
C TYR A 233 20.17 -2.81 2.89
N ILE A 234 20.19 -1.52 3.26
CA ILE A 234 21.10 -1.00 4.30
C ILE A 234 20.80 -1.67 5.65
N GLN A 235 19.53 -1.85 6.01
CA GLN A 235 19.15 -2.57 7.23
C GLN A 235 19.65 -4.03 7.22
N ALA A 236 19.57 -4.71 6.07
CA ALA A 236 20.13 -6.05 5.91
C ALA A 236 21.67 -6.07 6.04
N LEU A 237 22.36 -5.06 5.51
CA LEU A 237 23.81 -4.91 5.66
C LEU A 237 24.24 -4.63 7.10
N SER A 238 23.47 -3.82 7.83
CA SER A 238 23.75 -3.47 9.23
C SER A 238 23.31 -4.54 10.23
N SER A 239 22.65 -5.61 9.76
CA SER A 239 22.18 -6.69 10.63
C SER A 239 23.36 -7.55 11.12
N PRO A 240 23.32 -8.07 12.37
CA PRO A 240 24.41 -8.89 12.92
C PRO A 240 24.64 -10.17 12.10
N ASN A 241 23.58 -10.74 11.52
CA ASN A 241 23.65 -11.87 10.60
C ASN A 241 23.49 -11.41 9.14
N GLN A 242 24.46 -10.62 8.67
CA GLN A 242 24.43 -9.97 7.35
C GLN A 242 24.10 -10.92 6.20
N LEU A 243 24.71 -12.12 6.16
CA LEU A 243 24.50 -13.07 5.05
C LEU A 243 23.04 -13.51 4.95
N THR A 244 22.45 -13.93 6.07
CA THR A 244 21.05 -14.38 6.12
C THR A 244 20.09 -13.22 5.81
N ALA A 245 20.35 -12.03 6.36
CA ALA A 245 19.53 -10.85 6.12
C ALA A 245 19.55 -10.42 4.64
N LEU A 246 20.72 -10.49 3.99
CA LEU A 246 20.85 -10.23 2.55
C LEU A 246 20.15 -11.29 1.70
N GLN A 247 20.30 -12.57 2.04
CA GLN A 247 19.58 -13.65 1.36
C GLN A 247 18.06 -13.45 1.46
N ASP A 248 17.57 -13.07 2.65
CA ASP A 248 16.16 -12.77 2.88
C ASP A 248 15.69 -11.55 2.07
N PHE A 249 16.50 -10.49 2.01
CA PHE A 249 16.22 -9.32 1.19
C PHE A 249 16.09 -9.69 -0.29
N TYR A 250 17.09 -10.37 -0.87
CA TYR A 250 17.06 -10.75 -2.28
C TYR A 250 15.93 -11.74 -2.61
N ARG A 251 15.57 -12.61 -1.67
CA ARG A 251 14.41 -13.51 -1.81
C ARG A 251 13.09 -12.75 -1.86
N LYS A 252 12.94 -11.69 -1.05
CA LYS A 252 11.72 -10.86 -1.01
C LYS A 252 11.71 -9.73 -2.04
N PHE A 253 12.84 -9.39 -2.64
CA PHE A 253 12.99 -8.28 -3.57
C PHE A 253 11.93 -8.25 -4.69
N PRO A 254 11.61 -9.36 -5.39
CA PRO A 254 10.58 -9.34 -6.44
C PRO A 254 9.21 -8.92 -5.90
N GLN A 255 8.88 -9.31 -4.67
CA GLN A 255 7.62 -8.94 -4.04
C GLN A 255 7.57 -7.45 -3.74
N TYR A 256 8.70 -6.85 -3.32
CA TYR A 256 8.79 -5.42 -3.04
C TYR A 256 8.75 -4.57 -4.31
N GLU A 257 9.38 -5.05 -5.39
CA GLU A 257 9.34 -4.42 -6.70
C GLU A 257 7.91 -4.32 -7.25
N ASP A 258 7.13 -5.39 -7.08
CA ASP A 258 5.73 -5.51 -7.52
C ASP A 258 4.75 -4.68 -6.68
N MET A 259 5.15 -4.16 -5.51
CA MET A 259 4.26 -3.35 -4.68
C MET A 259 4.11 -1.94 -5.24
N LEU A 260 2.90 -1.42 -5.09
CA LEU A 260 2.51 -0.08 -5.50
C LEU A 260 1.99 0.70 -4.29
N LEU A 261 2.21 2.01 -4.32
CA LEU A 261 1.61 2.94 -3.38
C LEU A 261 0.09 2.82 -3.46
N TRP A 262 -0.53 2.53 -2.32
CA TRP A 262 -1.96 2.32 -2.19
C TRP A 262 -2.65 3.43 -1.40
N LYS A 263 -2.08 3.83 -0.26
CA LYS A 263 -2.65 4.85 0.63
C LYS A 263 -1.55 5.65 1.32
N ALA A 264 -1.89 6.85 1.76
CA ALA A 264 -1.03 7.67 2.60
C ALA A 264 -1.87 8.35 3.67
N GLN A 265 -1.28 8.56 4.84
CA GLN A 265 -1.88 9.29 5.93
C GLN A 265 -0.83 10.12 6.67
N PHE A 266 -1.19 11.33 7.06
CA PHE A 266 -0.37 12.11 7.98
C PHE A 266 -0.33 11.46 9.36
N ILE A 267 0.88 11.33 9.91
CA ILE A 267 1.09 11.05 11.33
C ILE A 267 1.12 12.37 12.09
N ASP A 268 1.84 13.34 11.53
CA ASP A 268 1.93 14.73 11.97
C ASP A 268 2.20 15.65 10.76
N LEU A 269 2.64 16.89 11.01
CA LEU A 269 2.96 17.86 9.95
C LEU A 269 4.15 17.47 9.07
N ASN A 270 5.07 16.64 9.57
CA ASN A 270 6.35 16.33 8.94
C ASN A 270 6.47 14.86 8.53
N ARG A 271 5.57 13.97 8.96
CA ARG A 271 5.67 12.53 8.77
C ARG A 271 4.41 11.97 8.13
N LEU A 272 4.61 11.12 7.12
CA LEU A 272 3.57 10.35 6.45
C LEU A 272 3.73 8.87 6.77
N LEU A 273 2.60 8.19 6.99
CA LEU A 273 2.48 6.75 6.90
C LEU A 273 2.00 6.38 5.50
N LEU A 274 2.87 5.73 4.73
CA LEU A 274 2.57 5.23 3.40
C LEU A 274 2.26 3.73 3.48
N LYS A 275 1.33 3.27 2.64
CA LYS A 275 0.97 1.86 2.50
C LYS A 275 1.21 1.41 1.08
N TYR A 276 2.00 0.36 0.94
CA TYR A 276 2.27 -0.32 -0.32
C TYR A 276 1.63 -1.69 -0.35
N ALA A 277 1.05 -2.06 -1.48
CA ALA A 277 0.41 -3.35 -1.70
C ALA A 277 0.50 -3.78 -3.18
N PRO A 278 0.36 -5.07 -3.49
CA PRO A 278 0.27 -5.56 -4.86
C PRO A 278 -0.90 -4.94 -5.63
N ILE A 279 -0.76 -4.79 -6.95
CA ILE A 279 -1.77 -4.18 -7.80
C ILE A 279 -3.15 -4.85 -7.71
N GLN A 280 -3.19 -6.16 -7.52
CA GLN A 280 -4.43 -6.94 -7.42
C GLN A 280 -5.29 -6.39 -6.26
N ASN A 281 -4.66 -6.00 -5.15
CA ASN A 281 -5.31 -5.49 -3.96
C ASN A 281 -5.76 -4.04 -4.07
N ILE A 282 -5.09 -3.27 -4.93
CA ILE A 282 -5.45 -1.88 -5.20
C ILE A 282 -6.67 -1.84 -6.13
N LEU A 283 -6.75 -2.76 -7.09
CA LEU A 283 -7.83 -2.81 -8.08
C LEU A 283 -9.10 -3.48 -7.55
N LEU A 284 -8.97 -4.59 -6.83
CA LEU A 284 -10.08 -5.26 -6.15
C LEU A 284 -10.46 -4.38 -4.96
N ARG A 285 -11.52 -3.58 -5.07
CA ARG A 285 -12.03 -2.72 -3.97
C ARG A 285 -12.37 -3.60 -2.75
N GLY A 286 -11.38 -3.80 -1.90
CA GLY A 286 -11.30 -4.73 -0.76
C GLY A 286 -12.59 -5.46 -0.38
N SER A 287 -12.74 -6.70 -0.86
CA SER A 287 -13.53 -7.68 -0.10
C SER A 287 -12.78 -7.98 1.20
N ALA A 288 -13.45 -7.84 2.33
CA ALA A 288 -12.88 -7.99 3.67
C ALA A 288 -12.26 -9.38 3.92
N SER A 289 -12.58 -10.38 3.10
CA SER A 289 -12.03 -11.74 3.16
C SER A 289 -10.63 -11.88 2.56
N SER A 290 -10.20 -10.97 1.66
CA SER A 290 -8.91 -11.05 0.94
C SER A 290 -7.74 -10.36 1.68
N VAL A 291 -8.06 -9.42 2.57
CA VAL A 291 -7.06 -8.56 3.25
C VAL A 291 -6.14 -9.33 4.19
N SER A 292 -6.57 -10.46 4.76
CA SER A 292 -5.78 -11.26 5.72
C SER A 292 -4.59 -12.01 5.11
N HIS A 293 -4.60 -12.22 3.80
CA HIS A 293 -3.56 -12.95 3.05
C HIS A 293 -2.68 -12.03 2.20
N THR A 294 -2.95 -10.74 2.22
CA THR A 294 -2.29 -9.78 1.36
C THR A 294 -0.95 -9.33 1.94
N PRO A 295 0.18 -9.49 1.22
CA PRO A 295 1.43 -8.87 1.62
C PRO A 295 1.30 -7.34 1.48
N MET A 296 1.79 -6.61 2.48
CA MET A 296 1.81 -5.15 2.45
C MET A 296 3.04 -4.63 3.18
N LEU A 297 3.49 -3.45 2.79
CA LEU A 297 4.49 -2.67 3.50
C LEU A 297 3.85 -1.40 4.03
N LEU A 298 4.17 -1.07 5.28
CA LEU A 298 3.94 0.25 5.86
C LEU A 298 5.26 0.99 5.96
N VAL A 299 5.29 2.23 5.52
CA VAL A 299 6.52 3.02 5.44
C VAL A 299 6.27 4.36 6.12
N GLU A 300 7.10 4.68 7.10
CA GLU A 300 7.13 6.02 7.70
C GLU A 300 8.12 6.89 6.94
N TYR A 301 7.63 7.98 6.40
CA TYR A 301 8.39 8.90 5.56
C TYR A 301 8.42 10.30 6.19
N ASP A 302 9.61 10.85 6.35
CA ASP A 302 9.83 12.24 6.74
C ASP A 302 9.78 13.14 5.50
N ILE A 303 8.82 14.06 5.48
CA ILE A 303 8.57 15.02 4.42
C ILE A 303 9.72 16.02 4.30
N PHE A 304 10.23 16.53 5.44
CA PHE A 304 11.23 17.59 5.45
C PHE A 304 12.62 17.06 5.11
N GLN A 305 13.01 15.93 5.69
CA GLN A 305 14.30 15.27 5.42
C GLN A 305 14.28 14.43 4.15
N ALA A 306 13.13 14.30 3.50
CA ALA A 306 12.89 13.43 2.35
C ALA A 306 13.42 11.99 2.57
N LYS A 307 13.25 11.46 3.79
CA LYS A 307 13.90 10.22 4.25
C LYS A 307 12.89 9.20 4.76
N ILE A 308 13.18 7.93 4.51
CA ILE A 308 12.43 6.84 5.12
C ILE A 308 12.95 6.60 6.53
N ILE A 309 12.05 6.70 7.49
CA ILE A 309 12.32 6.49 8.91
C ILE A 309 12.27 4.99 9.20
N ASN A 310 11.14 4.35 8.90
CA ASN A 310 10.89 2.94 9.20
C ASN A 310 10.14 2.26 8.06
N VAL A 311 10.41 0.96 7.89
CA VAL A 311 9.67 0.08 6.98
C VAL A 311 9.19 -1.13 7.78
N TYR A 312 7.89 -1.38 7.75
CA TYR A 312 7.25 -2.47 8.46
C TYR A 312 6.56 -3.41 7.49
N GLU A 313 6.91 -4.69 7.56
CA GLU A 313 6.13 -5.75 6.91
C GLU A 313 4.78 -5.93 7.62
N GLY A 314 3.69 -6.12 6.87
CA GLY A 314 2.35 -6.24 7.43
C GLY A 314 2.14 -7.41 8.40
N SER A 315 3.03 -8.41 8.40
CA SER A 315 3.02 -9.53 9.37
C SER A 315 4.03 -9.37 10.50
N SER A 316 4.80 -8.28 10.54
CA SER A 316 5.84 -8.07 11.53
C SER A 316 5.26 -7.73 12.90
N PRO A 317 5.75 -8.35 14.00
CA PRO A 317 5.41 -7.93 15.35
C PRO A 317 5.73 -6.46 15.62
N MET A 318 6.75 -5.89 14.95
CA MET A 318 7.09 -4.47 15.08
C MET A 318 6.01 -3.55 14.49
N ALA A 319 5.34 -3.98 13.42
CA ALA A 319 4.20 -3.24 12.85
C ALA A 319 3.03 -3.21 13.85
N TYR A 320 2.81 -4.33 14.53
CA TYR A 320 1.78 -4.45 15.55
C TYR A 320 2.09 -3.60 16.79
N SER A 321 3.34 -3.62 17.28
CA SER A 321 3.74 -2.77 18.41
C SER A 321 3.61 -1.29 18.09
N MET A 322 4.00 -0.88 16.87
CA MET A 322 3.81 0.49 16.38
C MET A 322 2.33 0.89 16.44
N LEU A 323 1.43 0.04 15.94
CA LEU A 323 -0.02 0.29 15.97
C LEU A 323 -0.53 0.47 17.41
N ILE A 324 -0.15 -0.41 18.35
CA ILE A 324 -0.63 -0.36 19.74
C ILE A 324 -0.09 0.86 20.48
N GLN A 325 1.20 1.15 20.33
CA GLN A 325 1.87 2.23 21.07
C GLN A 325 1.49 3.62 20.54
N ARG A 326 1.22 3.75 19.24
CA ARG A 326 1.00 5.03 18.56
C ARG A 326 -0.44 5.19 18.06
N GLN A 327 -1.37 4.44 18.65
CA GLN A 327 -2.74 4.35 18.18
C GLN A 327 -3.47 5.70 18.13
N ASP A 328 -3.19 6.58 19.11
CA ASP A 328 -3.79 7.90 19.16
C ASP A 328 -3.16 8.84 18.13
N GLU A 329 -1.83 8.79 17.96
CA GLU A 329 -1.11 9.55 16.93
C GLU A 329 -1.62 9.19 15.52
N LEU A 330 -1.85 7.90 15.26
CA LEU A 330 -2.37 7.39 13.99
C LEU A 330 -3.85 7.72 13.75
N ARG A 331 -4.58 8.20 14.76
CA ARG A 331 -5.95 8.68 14.61
C ARG A 331 -6.06 10.19 14.47
N LYS A 332 -5.02 10.96 14.81
CA LYS A 332 -5.00 12.43 14.71
C LYS A 332 -5.29 13.00 13.32
N ALA A 333 -4.98 12.24 12.27
CA ALA A 333 -5.21 12.70 10.91
C ALA A 333 -6.69 12.91 10.64
N MET A 334 -7.05 14.08 10.11
CA MET A 334 -8.41 14.49 9.79
C MET A 334 -9.36 14.51 11.00
N GLU A 335 -8.83 14.57 12.22
CA GLU A 335 -9.63 14.91 13.41
C GLU A 335 -10.07 16.37 13.34
N THR A 336 -11.27 16.62 13.84
CA THR A 336 -11.81 17.96 14.01
C THR A 336 -10.97 18.75 15.01
N ASP A 337 -10.77 20.04 14.73
CA ASP A 337 -9.99 20.99 15.53
C ASP A 337 -10.63 21.29 16.91
N SER A 338 -11.73 20.61 17.24
CA SER A 338 -12.32 20.53 18.58
C SER A 338 -11.32 20.08 19.64
N ARG A 339 -10.15 19.53 19.28
CA ARG A 339 -9.06 19.22 20.21
C ARG A 339 -8.12 20.38 20.57
N SER A 340 -8.25 21.55 19.94
CA SER A 340 -7.44 22.75 20.29
C SER A 340 -8.00 23.54 21.46
N THR A 341 -9.25 23.28 21.87
CA THR A 341 -9.85 23.86 23.08
C THR A 341 -9.60 22.94 24.28
N PRO A 342 -9.17 23.47 25.44
CA PRO A 342 -8.86 22.69 26.65
C PRO A 342 -10.00 21.81 27.19
N ASP A 343 -11.26 22.09 26.80
CA ASP A 343 -12.47 21.53 27.41
C ASP A 343 -13.14 20.38 26.62
N HIS A 344 -12.56 19.91 25.52
CA HIS A 344 -13.24 18.94 24.66
C HIS A 344 -12.87 17.46 24.94
N TRP A 345 -13.95 16.67 25.03
CA TRP A 345 -14.01 15.23 25.22
C TRP A 345 -13.06 14.50 24.26
N MET A 346 -12.12 13.72 24.81
CA MET A 346 -11.26 12.87 23.99
C MET A 346 -12.15 11.85 23.27
N THR A 347 -12.05 11.77 21.94
CA THR A 347 -12.66 10.66 21.21
C THR A 347 -12.17 9.35 21.82
N ALA A 348 -13.11 8.46 22.15
CA ALA A 348 -12.77 7.17 22.72
C ALA A 348 -11.99 6.34 21.70
N THR A 349 -10.77 5.97 22.05
CA THR A 349 -9.89 5.08 21.30
C THR A 349 -9.60 3.84 22.16
N PRO A 350 -9.17 2.73 21.55
CA PRO A 350 -8.68 1.59 22.33
C PRO A 350 -7.46 1.90 23.22
N SER A 351 -6.86 3.09 23.17
CA SER A 351 -5.74 3.49 24.02
C SER A 351 -6.17 4.27 25.26
N ASN A 352 -7.29 5.00 25.20
CA ASN A 352 -7.79 5.82 26.31
C ASN A 352 -9.09 5.28 26.95
N ASP A 353 -9.80 4.35 26.30
CA ASP A 353 -11.05 3.76 26.80
C ASP A 353 -10.89 2.25 27.09
N LEU A 354 -11.27 1.85 28.31
CA LEU A 354 -11.14 0.48 28.80
C LEU A 354 -11.98 -0.53 28.00
N TYR A 355 -13.19 -0.14 27.57
CA TYR A 355 -14.12 -1.03 26.89
C TYR A 355 -13.71 -1.27 25.43
N LEU A 356 -13.26 -0.22 24.74
CA LEU A 356 -12.68 -0.32 23.40
C LEU A 356 -11.37 -1.10 23.43
N HIS A 357 -10.51 -0.85 24.42
CA HIS A 357 -9.30 -1.62 24.64
C HIS A 357 -9.63 -3.11 24.76
N SER A 358 -10.51 -3.48 25.70
CA SER A 358 -10.92 -4.88 25.90
C SER A 358 -11.52 -5.50 24.63
N THR A 359 -12.38 -4.77 23.91
CA THR A 359 -13.01 -5.24 22.67
C THR A 359 -11.98 -5.48 21.56
N PHE A 360 -11.01 -4.58 21.41
CA PHE A 360 -9.92 -4.70 20.44
C PHE A 360 -9.09 -5.96 20.72
N PHE A 361 -8.61 -6.13 21.96
CA PHE A 361 -7.78 -7.29 22.32
C PHE A 361 -8.53 -8.62 22.27
N GLN A 362 -9.82 -8.64 22.65
CA GLN A 362 -10.67 -9.83 22.49
C GLN A 362 -10.83 -10.22 21.01
N THR A 363 -10.96 -9.22 20.12
CA THR A 363 -11.02 -9.45 18.68
C THR A 363 -9.72 -10.06 18.16
N GLN A 364 -8.58 -9.52 18.58
CA GLN A 364 -7.27 -10.08 18.23
C GLN A 364 -7.11 -11.52 18.74
N ALA A 365 -7.49 -11.79 19.99
CA ALA A 365 -7.45 -13.13 20.57
C ALA A 365 -8.37 -14.12 19.83
N SER A 366 -9.57 -13.68 19.44
CA SER A 366 -10.51 -14.49 18.66
C SER A 366 -9.95 -14.86 17.29
N ILE A 367 -9.30 -13.92 16.59
CA ILE A 367 -8.66 -14.19 15.29
C ILE A 367 -7.53 -15.22 15.45
N ARG A 368 -6.71 -15.08 16.50
CA ARG A 368 -5.61 -16.02 16.79
C ARG A 368 -6.11 -17.45 17.02
N LYS A 369 -7.28 -17.61 17.66
CA LYS A 369 -7.88 -18.92 17.97
C LYS A 369 -8.70 -19.54 16.83
N SER A 370 -8.90 -18.82 15.72
CA SER A 370 -9.72 -19.32 14.60
C SER A 370 -9.01 -20.43 13.81
N ARG A 371 -9.78 -21.28 13.09
CA ARG A 371 -9.27 -22.47 12.38
C ARG A 371 -8.17 -22.16 11.34
N MET A 372 -8.32 -21.06 10.61
CA MET A 372 -7.32 -20.54 9.66
C MET A 372 -6.52 -19.36 10.26
N GLY A 373 -6.55 -19.27 11.60
CA GLY A 373 -6.00 -18.24 12.46
C GLY A 373 -4.50 -18.36 12.68
N GLY A 374 -3.92 -17.33 13.30
CA GLY A 374 -2.57 -17.40 13.87
C GLY A 374 -2.05 -16.03 14.28
N PRO A 375 -0.91 -15.97 14.99
CA PRO A 375 -0.30 -14.70 15.40
C PRO A 375 -0.05 -13.76 14.22
N SER A 376 0.56 -14.26 13.14
CA SER A 376 0.86 -13.46 11.95
C SER A 376 -0.40 -13.01 11.21
N GLN A 377 -1.47 -13.81 11.22
CA GLN A 377 -2.73 -13.42 10.58
C GLN A 377 -3.48 -12.38 11.41
N ALA A 378 -3.47 -12.50 12.74
CA ALA A 378 -4.03 -11.49 13.63
C ALA A 378 -3.31 -10.15 13.47
N ILE A 379 -1.97 -10.17 13.46
CA ILE A 379 -1.15 -8.98 13.18
C ILE A 379 -1.52 -8.37 11.83
N ARG A 380 -1.51 -9.15 10.75
CA ARG A 380 -1.89 -8.66 9.41
C ARG A 380 -3.27 -8.01 9.42
N LYS A 381 -4.25 -8.63 10.08
CA LYS A 381 -5.62 -8.12 10.14
C LYS A 381 -5.72 -6.81 10.93
N ALA A 382 -5.00 -6.68 12.04
CA ALA A 382 -4.91 -5.44 12.81
C ALA A 382 -4.22 -4.32 12.00
N VAL A 383 -3.03 -4.61 11.48
CA VAL A 383 -2.19 -3.65 10.74
C VAL A 383 -2.84 -3.24 9.42
N SER A 384 -3.65 -4.10 8.81
CA SER A 384 -4.39 -3.78 7.58
C SER A 384 -5.37 -2.61 7.72
N LEU A 385 -5.75 -2.26 8.95
CA LEU A 385 -6.59 -1.11 9.26
C LEU A 385 -5.91 0.22 8.96
N LEU A 386 -4.58 0.24 8.95
CA LEU A 386 -3.81 1.43 8.61
C LEU A 386 -3.79 1.64 7.09
N PRO A 387 -3.80 2.89 6.61
CA PRO A 387 -4.24 4.09 7.32
C PRO A 387 -5.66 4.05 7.88
N ILE A 388 -5.86 4.59 9.09
CA ILE A 388 -7.17 4.61 9.75
C ILE A 388 -8.01 5.73 9.12
N PRO A 389 -9.16 5.43 8.51
CA PRO A 389 -10.03 6.46 7.97
C PRO A 389 -10.71 7.24 9.11
N PRO A 390 -10.85 8.57 9.00
CA PRO A 390 -11.34 9.41 10.09
C PRO A 390 -12.83 9.23 10.40
N GLN A 391 -13.64 8.68 9.49
CA GLN A 391 -15.06 8.47 9.77
C GLN A 391 -15.33 7.34 10.79
N ILE A 392 -14.28 6.64 11.22
CA ILE A 392 -14.38 5.66 12.31
C ILE A 392 -14.52 6.38 13.67
N SER A 393 -13.88 7.53 13.84
CA SER A 393 -14.03 8.33 15.07
C SER A 393 -15.40 9.00 15.07
N THR A 394 -16.21 8.70 16.08
CA THR A 394 -17.48 9.37 16.34
C THR A 394 -17.35 10.17 17.63
N GLU A 395 -17.59 11.46 17.56
CA GLU A 395 -17.53 12.37 18.73
C GLU A 395 -18.87 12.49 19.48
N SER A 396 -19.91 11.80 19.00
CA SER A 396 -21.23 11.85 19.63
C SER A 396 -21.22 11.13 21.00
N PRO A 397 -21.74 11.76 22.08
CA PRO A 397 -21.85 11.15 23.40
C PRO A 397 -22.68 9.86 23.42
N LEU A 398 -23.56 9.66 22.43
CA LEU A 398 -24.35 8.43 22.31
C LEU A 398 -23.47 7.20 22.06
N PHE A 399 -22.32 7.39 21.41
CA PHE A 399 -21.36 6.33 21.10
C PHE A 399 -20.23 6.23 22.12
N ASP A 400 -20.35 6.91 23.26
CA ASP A 400 -19.43 6.78 24.37
C ASP A 400 -19.50 5.36 24.95
N PRO A 401 -18.40 4.57 24.87
CA PRO A 401 -18.33 3.24 25.42
C PRO A 401 -18.53 3.21 26.94
N SER A 402 -18.19 4.28 27.66
CA SER A 402 -18.34 4.35 29.11
C SER A 402 -19.81 4.45 29.55
N LEU A 403 -20.63 5.15 28.77
CA LEU A 403 -22.06 5.37 29.06
C LEU A 403 -22.93 4.23 28.53
N PHE A 404 -22.72 3.83 27.27
CA PHE A 404 -23.61 2.89 26.58
C PHE A 404 -22.88 1.65 26.09
N LYS A 405 -23.51 0.50 26.35
CA LYS A 405 -23.21 -0.76 25.67
C LYS A 405 -24.06 -0.86 24.40
N VAL A 406 -23.42 -0.68 23.27
CA VAL A 406 -24.05 -0.90 21.95
C VAL A 406 -23.89 -2.37 21.56
N ASN A 407 -24.93 -2.98 21.00
CA ASN A 407 -24.83 -4.33 20.45
C ASN A 407 -24.04 -4.29 19.14
N TYR A 408 -22.72 -4.34 19.25
CA TYR A 408 -21.79 -4.45 18.13
C TYR A 408 -21.83 -5.85 17.48
N ARG A 409 -22.99 -6.48 17.28
CA ARG A 409 -23.08 -7.69 16.43
C ARG A 409 -22.48 -7.45 15.02
N HIS A 410 -22.26 -6.19 14.65
CA HIS A 410 -21.33 -5.71 13.63
C HIS A 410 -20.02 -5.17 14.23
N ARG A 411 -19.19 -6.04 14.82
CA ARG A 411 -17.89 -5.78 15.51
C ARG A 411 -16.91 -4.84 14.78
N SER A 412 -17.22 -4.50 13.54
CA SER A 412 -16.46 -3.70 12.59
C SER A 412 -16.50 -2.20 12.80
N THR A 413 -17.50 -1.59 13.43
CA THR A 413 -17.68 -0.12 13.39
C THR A 413 -16.57 0.64 14.14
N ILE A 414 -15.91 -0.01 15.11
CA ILE A 414 -14.77 0.56 15.86
C ILE A 414 -13.49 0.62 15.01
N GLU A 415 -13.39 -0.20 13.96
CA GLU A 415 -12.16 -0.40 13.19
C GLU A 415 -12.34 -0.14 11.69
N ARG A 416 -13.57 -0.16 11.17
CA ARG A 416 -13.89 -0.03 9.74
C ARG A 416 -15.28 0.57 9.56
N ASN A 417 -15.39 1.49 8.61
CA ASN A 417 -16.69 1.91 8.11
C ASN A 417 -17.37 0.72 7.42
N ARG A 418 -18.61 0.43 7.82
CA ARG A 418 -19.47 -0.50 7.09
C ARG A 418 -20.66 0.27 6.51
N PRO A 419 -21.20 -0.17 5.37
CA PRO A 419 -22.46 0.37 4.88
C PRO A 419 -23.54 0.19 5.94
N SER A 420 -24.39 1.20 6.08
CA SER A 420 -25.53 1.19 6.99
C SER A 420 -26.44 0.00 6.66
N ASN A 421 -26.67 -0.86 7.64
CA ASN A 421 -27.71 -1.86 7.56
C ASN A 421 -29.05 -1.24 7.98
N SER A 422 -30.16 -1.73 7.44
CA SER A 422 -31.52 -1.27 7.79
C SER A 422 -31.94 -1.65 9.21
N GLN A 423 -31.09 -2.37 9.96
CA GLN A 423 -31.41 -2.83 11.30
C GLN A 423 -31.17 -1.73 12.34
N PRO A 424 -32.07 -1.59 13.33
CA PRO A 424 -31.91 -0.59 14.36
C PRO A 424 -30.76 -0.92 15.30
N VAL A 425 -29.99 0.10 15.67
CA VAL A 425 -28.89 0.01 16.64
C VAL A 425 -29.46 0.19 18.03
N LYS A 426 -29.32 -0.82 18.89
CA LYS A 426 -29.83 -0.78 20.27
C LYS A 426 -28.76 -0.32 21.25
N PHE A 427 -29.12 0.62 22.13
CA PHE A 427 -28.28 1.17 23.17
C PHE A 427 -28.78 0.68 24.53
N TYR A 428 -27.87 0.07 25.27
CA TYR A 428 -28.09 -0.37 26.64
C TYR A 428 -27.21 0.46 27.55
N ASP A 429 -27.72 0.79 28.73
CA ASP A 429 -26.90 1.38 29.79
C ASP A 429 -25.76 0.44 30.16
N ARG A 430 -24.53 0.96 30.23
CA ARG A 430 -23.35 0.17 30.57
C ARG A 430 -23.41 -0.38 31.99
N HIS A 431 -23.91 0.41 32.94
CA HIS A 431 -23.89 0.08 34.37
C HIS A 431 -25.04 -0.85 34.74
N THR A 432 -26.25 -0.54 34.28
CA THR A 432 -27.46 -1.28 34.64
C THR A 432 -27.78 -2.41 33.65
N GLY A 433 -27.25 -2.36 32.42
CA GLY A 433 -27.59 -3.30 31.35
C GLY A 433 -29.00 -3.12 30.77
N LEU A 434 -29.76 -2.15 31.29
CA LEU A 434 -31.13 -1.88 30.84
C LEU A 434 -31.12 -1.25 29.44
N PHE A 435 -32.10 -1.64 28.64
CA PHE A 435 -32.34 -1.00 27.35
C PHE A 435 -32.73 0.47 27.57
N LYS A 436 -32.10 1.40 26.83
CA LYS A 436 -32.39 2.83 26.91
C LYS A 436 -33.14 3.31 25.69
N PHE A 437 -32.57 3.13 24.51
CA PHE A 437 -33.17 3.54 23.25
C PHE A 437 -32.60 2.75 22.07
N ARG A 438 -33.19 2.93 20.88
CA ARG A 438 -32.67 2.40 19.62
C ARG A 438 -32.61 3.52 18.58
N LEU A 439 -31.56 3.51 17.75
CA LEU A 439 -31.49 4.35 16.55
C LEU A 439 -31.96 3.53 15.36
N VAL A 440 -33.00 4.00 14.68
CA VAL A 440 -33.52 3.40 13.46
C VAL A 440 -32.95 4.21 12.28
N PRO A 441 -32.25 3.59 11.33
CA PRO A 441 -31.84 4.27 10.11
C PRO A 441 -33.08 4.47 9.24
N ASP A 442 -33.74 5.61 9.39
CA ASP A 442 -34.92 5.96 8.61
C ASP A 442 -34.55 6.18 7.14
N ILE A 443 -35.07 5.32 6.27
CA ILE A 443 -35.02 5.54 4.83
C ILE A 443 -36.42 5.94 4.30
N ASN A 444 -37.51 5.66 5.03
CA ASN A 444 -38.88 5.81 4.50
C ASN A 444 -39.98 6.31 5.48
N SER A 445 -39.72 6.75 6.71
CA SER A 445 -40.81 7.31 7.54
C SER A 445 -40.96 8.83 7.38
N LEU A 446 -41.85 9.24 6.47
CA LEU A 446 -42.67 10.41 6.76
C LEU A 446 -43.58 10.01 7.94
N PRO A 447 -43.76 10.86 8.97
CA PRO A 447 -44.62 10.50 10.09
C PRO A 447 -46.06 10.39 9.61
N THR A 448 -46.59 9.17 9.55
CA THR A 448 -48.04 8.96 9.59
C THR A 448 -48.51 9.21 11.02
N GLU A 449 -49.54 10.04 11.18
CA GLU A 449 -50.13 10.55 12.44
C GLU A 449 -50.69 9.48 13.41
N SER A 450 -50.33 8.20 13.29
CA SER A 450 -50.95 7.12 14.07
C SER A 450 -50.16 6.66 15.31
N ASP A 451 -48.97 7.21 15.59
CA ASP A 451 -48.13 6.77 16.72
C ASP A 451 -48.20 7.70 17.96
N GLN A 452 -49.28 8.49 18.09
CA GLN A 452 -49.65 9.14 19.35
C GLN A 452 -50.93 8.54 19.91
N THR A 453 -50.81 7.36 20.55
CA THR A 453 -51.63 6.96 21.70
C THR A 453 -50.88 5.96 22.56
#